data_AF-A0A259ETA7-F1
#
_entry.id   AF-A0A259ETA7-F1
#
_cell.length_a   1.000
_cell.length_b   1.000
_cell.length_c   1.000
_cell.angle_alpha   90.00
_cell.angle_beta   90.00
_cell.angle_gamma   90.00
#
_symmetry.space_group_name_H-M   'P 1'
#
loop_
_entity.id
_entity.type
_entity.pdbx_description
1 polymer ?
#
loop_
_entity_poly.entity_id
_entity_poly.type
_entity_poly.pdbx_seq_one_letter_code
_entity_poly.pdbx_strand_id
1 'polypeptide(L)'
;MTKNIAPPSAAVNNASNAAPKRSLTPRRRAREYALQGVYQSLVMRRAGSLPNAAAISKQLSEDPGFRRCQLDLFQGIFAGVLDHTDALEGLITPALDRPINELSPVEHAALLIGTYELAMDLAVPYKVAINEAVELAKTFGGTDGHKYVNGVLDLLAQKLRSTEIQAS
;
A
#
# COMPACT_ATOMS: atom_id res chain seq x y z
N MET A 1 -16.42 -27.73 -63.95
CA MET A 1 -15.00 -27.33 -63.70
C MET A 1 -14.82 -27.13 -62.21
N THR A 2 -13.88 -27.89 -61.61
CA THR A 2 -13.04 -27.59 -60.42
C THR A 2 -13.70 -27.11 -59.12
N LYS A 3 -13.45 -27.63 -57.92
CA LYS A 3 -12.47 -28.58 -57.37
C LYS A 3 -12.93 -28.89 -55.92
N ASN A 4 -12.69 -30.11 -55.45
CA ASN A 4 -12.64 -30.48 -54.03
C ASN A 4 -11.27 -30.06 -53.43
N ILE A 5 -11.16 -29.86 -52.10
CA ILE A 5 -10.07 -30.30 -51.18
C ILE A 5 -10.09 -29.53 -49.82
N ALA A 6 -10.31 -30.28 -48.73
CA ALA A 6 -9.88 -30.23 -47.30
C ALA A 6 -9.94 -28.95 -46.40
N PRO A 7 -10.32 -29.07 -45.10
CA PRO A 7 -10.04 -28.12 -44.00
C PRO A 7 -8.72 -28.51 -43.27
N PRO A 8 -8.25 -27.92 -42.13
CA PRO A 8 -8.72 -26.80 -41.28
C PRO A 8 -7.60 -25.75 -40.96
N SER A 9 -7.90 -24.66 -40.23
CA SER A 9 -6.84 -24.00 -39.41
C SER A 9 -7.41 -23.23 -38.21
N ALA A 10 -7.11 -23.81 -37.05
CA ALA A 10 -6.83 -23.22 -35.74
C ALA A 10 -7.55 -21.94 -35.29
N ALA A 11 -8.36 -22.15 -34.24
CA ALA A 11 -8.66 -21.16 -33.22
C ALA A 11 -7.37 -20.52 -32.66
N VAL A 12 -7.40 -19.19 -32.50
CA VAL A 12 -6.51 -18.49 -31.56
C VAL A 12 -7.41 -17.86 -30.50
N ASN A 13 -7.82 -18.69 -29.53
CA ASN A 13 -8.32 -18.21 -28.26
C ASN A 13 -7.13 -17.63 -27.49
N ASN A 14 -6.93 -16.31 -27.58
CA ASN A 14 -5.95 -15.61 -26.76
C ASN A 14 -6.55 -15.43 -25.36
N ALA A 15 -6.63 -16.53 -24.60
CA ALA A 15 -6.95 -16.50 -23.19
C ALA A 15 -5.72 -15.92 -22.46
N SER A 16 -5.83 -14.65 -22.06
CA SER A 16 -4.90 -14.02 -21.13
C SER A 16 -4.86 -14.85 -19.85
N ASN A 17 -3.73 -15.53 -19.65
CA ASN A 17 -3.44 -16.34 -18.47
C ASN A 17 -3.16 -15.41 -17.28
N ALA A 18 -4.19 -14.71 -16.82
CA ALA A 18 -4.15 -13.99 -15.55
C ALA A 18 -4.30 -15.04 -14.44
N ALA A 19 -3.22 -15.27 -13.69
CA ALA A 19 -3.24 -16.09 -12.49
C ALA A 19 -4.44 -15.70 -11.59
N PRO A 20 -5.11 -16.66 -10.94
CA PRO A 20 -6.29 -16.37 -10.13
C PRO A 20 -5.92 -15.35 -9.05
N LYS A 21 -6.59 -14.19 -9.07
CA LYS A 21 -6.41 -13.16 -8.03
C LYS A 21 -6.77 -13.79 -6.68
N ARG A 22 -5.76 -14.17 -5.90
CA ARG A 22 -5.92 -14.72 -4.55
C ARG A 22 -6.83 -13.78 -3.78
N SER A 23 -7.87 -14.33 -3.16
CA SER A 23 -8.81 -13.52 -2.37
C SER A 23 -8.03 -12.74 -1.31
N LEU A 24 -8.35 -11.46 -1.20
CA LEU A 24 -7.66 -10.57 -0.28
C LEU A 24 -7.90 -11.01 1.17
N THR A 25 -6.82 -11.20 1.94
CA THR A 25 -6.93 -11.54 3.36
C THR A 25 -7.55 -10.37 4.14
N PRO A 26 -8.23 -10.61 5.28
CA PRO A 26 -8.76 -9.54 6.11
C PRO A 26 -7.71 -8.50 6.54
N ARG A 27 -6.46 -8.95 6.76
CA ARG A 27 -5.32 -8.09 7.11
C ARG A 27 -4.89 -7.20 5.96
N ARG A 28 -4.71 -7.78 4.76
CA ARG A 28 -4.35 -6.99 3.58
C ARG A 28 -5.47 -5.99 3.24
N ARG A 29 -6.73 -6.39 3.38
CA ARG A 29 -7.88 -5.49 3.23
C ARG A 29 -7.86 -4.33 4.22
N ALA A 30 -7.50 -4.57 5.48
CA ALA A 30 -7.35 -3.51 6.47
C ALA A 30 -6.30 -2.46 6.02
N ARG A 31 -5.16 -2.92 5.47
CA ARG A 31 -4.13 -2.03 4.93
C ARG A 31 -4.58 -1.26 3.69
N GLU A 32 -5.37 -1.88 2.81
CA GLU A 32 -5.92 -1.18 1.63
C GLU A 32 -6.86 -0.04 2.04
N TYR A 33 -7.76 -0.26 3.01
CA TYR A 33 -8.61 0.83 3.50
C TYR A 33 -7.82 1.87 4.30
N ALA A 34 -6.80 1.46 5.07
CA ALA A 34 -5.91 2.40 5.73
C ALA A 34 -5.21 3.31 4.70
N LEU A 35 -4.70 2.74 3.60
CA LEU A 35 -4.10 3.51 2.50
C LEU A 35 -5.10 4.51 1.91
N GLN A 36 -6.34 4.11 1.64
CA GLN A 36 -7.37 5.03 1.12
C GLN A 36 -7.64 6.20 2.08
N GLY A 37 -7.74 5.92 3.38
CA GLY A 37 -7.95 6.94 4.39
C GLY A 37 -6.76 7.89 4.54
N VAL A 38 -5.54 7.35 4.57
CA VAL A 38 -4.30 8.14 4.65
C VAL A 38 -4.13 8.98 3.38
N TYR A 39 -4.41 8.42 2.20
CA TYR A 39 -4.44 9.16 0.94
C TYR A 39 -5.41 10.34 1.00
N GLN A 40 -6.65 10.13 1.45
CA GLN A 40 -7.65 11.19 1.58
C GLN A 40 -7.16 12.28 2.54
N SER A 41 -6.59 11.88 3.69
CA SER A 41 -5.97 12.80 4.66
C SER A 41 -4.86 13.65 4.02
N LEU A 42 -3.94 13.03 3.28
CA LEU A 42 -2.83 13.72 2.60
C LEU A 42 -3.33 14.72 1.55
N VAL A 43 -4.31 14.33 0.72
CA VAL A 43 -4.88 15.23 -0.29
C VAL A 43 -5.54 16.45 0.37
N MET A 44 -6.28 16.24 1.47
CA MET A 44 -6.87 17.35 2.24
C MET A 44 -5.80 18.28 2.84
N ARG A 45 -4.76 17.72 3.47
CA ARG A 45 -3.64 18.51 4.03
C ARG A 45 -2.94 19.34 2.95
N ARG A 46 -2.66 18.75 1.79
CA ARG A 46 -2.05 19.45 0.64
C ARG A 46 -2.93 20.58 0.09
N ALA A 47 -4.25 20.45 0.22
CA ALA A 47 -5.21 21.50 -0.11
C ALA A 47 -5.41 22.54 1.01
N GLY A 48 -4.63 22.48 2.10
CA GLY A 48 -4.74 23.39 3.24
C GLY A 48 -5.91 23.11 4.18
N SER A 49 -6.54 21.94 4.06
CA SER A 49 -7.68 21.53 4.90
C SER A 49 -7.22 20.59 6.02
N LEU A 50 -7.84 20.72 7.19
CA LEU A 50 -7.63 19.79 8.30
C LEU A 50 -8.47 18.52 8.08
N PRO A 51 -7.85 17.33 7.98
CA PRO A 51 -8.59 16.08 7.80
C PRO A 51 -9.34 15.70 9.08
N ASN A 52 -10.57 15.23 8.92
CA ASN A 52 -11.36 14.67 10.02
C ASN A 52 -11.31 13.14 9.97
N ALA A 53 -10.50 12.54 10.83
CA ALA A 53 -10.28 11.09 10.88
C ALA A 53 -11.59 10.30 11.06
N ALA A 54 -12.49 10.77 11.93
CA ALA A 54 -13.77 10.11 12.18
C ALA A 54 -14.68 10.14 10.95
N ALA A 55 -14.73 11.27 10.24
CA ALA A 55 -15.52 11.38 9.01
C ALA A 55 -14.97 10.48 7.89
N ILE A 56 -13.64 10.45 7.72
CA ILE A 56 -12.97 9.57 6.75
C ILE A 56 -13.26 8.10 7.08
N SER A 57 -13.04 7.68 8.32
CA SER A 57 -13.30 6.29 8.74
C SER A 57 -14.77 5.89 8.57
N LYS A 58 -15.70 6.81 8.85
CA LYS A 58 -17.13 6.56 8.66
C LYS A 58 -17.44 6.32 7.18
N GLN A 59 -16.97 7.20 6.30
CA GLN A 59 -17.15 7.08 4.85
C GLN A 59 -16.58 5.75 4.32
N LEU A 60 -15.37 5.37 4.73
CA LEU A 60 -14.77 4.10 4.32
C LEU A 60 -15.59 2.89 4.76
N SER A 61 -16.22 2.95 5.94
CA SER A 61 -17.04 1.85 6.48
C SER A 61 -18.35 1.60 5.73
N GLU A 62 -18.78 2.55 4.89
CA GLU A 62 -19.98 2.42 4.05
C GLU A 62 -19.73 1.48 2.85
N ASP A 63 -18.47 1.27 2.46
CA ASP A 63 -18.11 0.33 1.40
C ASP A 63 -18.41 -1.13 1.85
N PRO A 64 -19.18 -1.92 1.08
CA PRO A 64 -19.51 -3.30 1.42
C PRO A 64 -18.29 -4.21 1.67
N GLY A 65 -17.17 -3.94 1.01
CA GLY A 65 -15.90 -4.63 1.17
C GLY A 65 -15.30 -4.41 2.55
N PHE A 66 -15.53 -3.24 3.18
CA PHE A 66 -14.95 -2.88 4.48
C PHE A 66 -15.35 -3.87 5.58
N ARG A 67 -16.55 -4.44 5.50
CA ARG A 67 -17.04 -5.48 6.43
C ARG A 67 -16.17 -6.74 6.50
N ARG A 68 -15.27 -6.93 5.53
CA ARG A 68 -14.34 -8.07 5.47
C ARG A 68 -12.92 -7.70 5.89
N CYS A 69 -12.67 -6.47 6.33
CA CYS A 69 -11.38 -6.07 6.87
C CYS A 69 -11.23 -6.56 8.32
N GLN A 70 -9.98 -6.76 8.75
CA GLN A 70 -9.70 -6.89 10.18
C GLN A 70 -9.75 -5.50 10.81
N LEU A 71 -10.85 -5.20 11.50
CA LEU A 71 -11.17 -3.84 11.97
C LEU A 71 -10.10 -3.26 12.90
N ASP A 72 -9.63 -4.03 13.89
CA ASP A 72 -8.65 -3.55 14.86
C ASP A 72 -7.32 -3.17 14.18
N LEU A 73 -6.90 -3.94 13.17
CA LEU A 73 -5.69 -3.62 12.40
C LEU A 73 -5.87 -2.35 11.58
N PHE A 74 -7.03 -2.19 10.94
CA PHE A 74 -7.35 -0.97 10.20
C PHE A 74 -7.31 0.25 11.13
N GLN A 75 -7.99 0.17 12.29
CA GLN A 75 -8.05 1.28 13.25
C GLN A 75 -6.66 1.61 13.79
N GLY A 76 -5.86 0.60 14.15
CA GLY A 76 -4.49 0.79 14.63
C GLY A 76 -3.60 1.49 13.61
N ILE A 77 -3.58 1.03 12.36
CA ILE A 77 -2.78 1.65 11.29
C ILE A 77 -3.30 3.05 10.97
N PHE A 78 -4.61 3.20 10.76
CA PHE A 78 -5.20 4.46 10.32
C PHE A 78 -5.04 5.56 11.36
N ALA A 79 -5.40 5.30 12.63
CA ALA A 79 -5.21 6.27 13.70
C ALA A 79 -3.73 6.54 13.95
N GLY A 80 -2.90 5.48 14.06
CA GLY A 80 -1.48 5.62 14.32
C GLY A 80 -0.74 6.42 13.25
N VAL A 81 -1.07 6.26 11.97
CA VAL A 81 -0.48 7.08 10.90
C VAL A 81 -0.95 8.54 10.99
N LEU A 82 -2.25 8.79 11.19
CA LEU A 82 -2.78 10.16 11.24
C LEU A 82 -2.26 10.93 12.45
N ASP A 83 -2.18 10.30 13.61
CA ASP A 83 -1.72 10.92 14.87
C ASP A 83 -0.21 11.20 14.85
N HIS A 84 0.55 10.47 14.02
CA HIS A 84 2.01 10.57 13.95
C HIS A 84 2.54 11.03 12.59
N THR A 85 1.72 11.63 11.73
CA THR A 85 2.11 11.93 10.34
C THR A 85 3.41 12.73 10.27
N ASP A 86 3.54 13.84 11.01
CA ASP A 86 4.73 14.70 10.96
C ASP A 86 6.00 13.99 11.50
N ALA A 87 5.84 13.15 12.52
CA ALA A 87 6.95 12.35 13.06
C ALA A 87 7.41 11.28 12.06
N LEU A 88 6.45 10.61 11.39
CA LEU A 88 6.72 9.64 10.34
C LEU A 88 7.39 10.30 9.12
N GLU A 89 6.91 11.46 8.68
CA GLU A 89 7.54 12.25 7.62
C GLU A 89 8.98 12.65 8.00
N GLY A 90 9.23 12.99 9.27
CA GLY A 90 10.57 13.25 9.80
C GLY A 90 11.50 12.03 9.76
N LEU A 91 10.97 10.82 9.97
CA LEU A 91 11.74 9.57 9.82
C LEU A 91 12.01 9.23 8.34
N ILE A 92 11.04 9.47 7.46
CA ILE A 92 11.10 9.14 6.04
C ILE A 92 12.05 10.08 5.29
N THR A 93 11.98 11.38 5.57
CA THR A 93 12.66 12.43 4.78
C THR A 93 14.17 12.18 4.59
N PRO A 94 14.95 11.77 5.61
CA PRO A 94 16.38 11.45 5.45
C PRO A 94 16.69 10.22 4.59
N ALA A 95 15.69 9.40 4.26
CA ALA A 95 15.83 8.23 3.39
C ALA A 95 15.37 8.50 1.95
N LEU A 96 14.85 9.70 1.66
CA LEU A 96 14.44 10.10 0.31
C LEU A 96 15.62 10.70 -0.46
N ASP A 97 15.65 10.44 -1.76
CA ASP A 97 16.55 11.03 -2.75
C ASP A 97 15.95 12.27 -3.45
N ARG A 98 14.67 12.57 -3.17
CA ARG A 98 13.92 13.72 -3.66
C ARG A 98 13.06 14.32 -2.54
N PRO A 99 12.66 15.59 -2.65
CA PRO A 99 11.74 16.21 -1.70
C PRO A 99 10.45 15.42 -1.49
N ILE A 100 9.95 15.35 -0.26
CA ILE A 100 8.74 14.58 0.09
C ILE A 100 7.47 15.05 -0.64
N ASN A 101 7.43 16.33 -1.03
CA ASN A 101 6.34 16.91 -1.81
C ASN A 101 6.33 16.46 -3.28
N GLU A 102 7.42 15.88 -3.78
CA GLU A 102 7.48 15.27 -5.12
C GLU A 102 6.97 13.82 -5.14
N LEU A 103 6.69 13.23 -3.97
CA LEU A 103 6.04 11.92 -3.89
C LEU A 103 4.58 12.01 -4.36
N SER A 104 4.18 11.04 -5.17
CA SER A 104 2.75 10.83 -5.43
C SER A 104 2.04 10.55 -4.10
N PRO A 105 0.76 10.94 -3.93
CA PRO A 105 0.06 10.71 -2.68
C PRO A 105 -0.01 9.23 -2.29
N VAL A 106 0.03 8.31 -3.26
CA VAL A 106 0.03 6.86 -3.00
C VAL A 106 1.38 6.38 -2.50
N GLU A 107 2.50 6.79 -3.11
CA GLU A 107 3.84 6.49 -2.59
C GLU A 107 3.98 7.03 -1.16
N HIS A 108 3.51 8.27 -0.94
CA HIS A 108 3.58 8.89 0.37
C HIS A 108 2.75 8.13 1.41
N ALA A 109 1.50 7.78 1.10
CA ALA A 109 0.64 7.00 2.00
C ALA A 109 1.23 5.61 2.29
N ALA A 110 1.79 4.93 1.29
CA ALA A 110 2.41 3.62 1.46
C ALA A 110 3.67 3.70 2.34
N LEU A 111 4.49 4.74 2.16
CA LEU A 111 5.66 5.00 3.01
C LEU A 111 5.26 5.31 4.44
N LEU A 112 4.22 6.10 4.67
CA LEU A 112 3.71 6.39 6.01
C LEU A 112 3.25 5.12 6.73
N ILE A 113 2.45 4.28 6.06
CA ILE A 113 1.97 3.01 6.62
C ILE A 113 3.14 2.06 6.91
N GLY A 114 4.03 1.87 5.94
CA GLY A 114 5.20 1.00 6.13
C GLY A 114 6.11 1.49 7.25
N THR A 115 6.35 2.80 7.34
CA THR A 115 7.19 3.40 8.40
C THR A 115 6.51 3.30 9.75
N TYR A 116 5.19 3.48 9.84
CA TYR A 116 4.44 3.26 11.08
C TYR A 116 4.59 1.82 11.58
N GLU A 117 4.40 0.82 10.71
CA GLU A 117 4.58 -0.57 11.10
C GLU A 117 6.05 -0.89 11.45
N LEU A 118 7.04 -0.25 10.80
CA LEU A 118 8.44 -0.41 11.16
C LEU A 118 8.81 0.26 12.51
N ALA A 119 8.31 1.46 12.78
CA ALA A 119 8.74 2.27 13.92
C ALA A 119 7.90 2.05 15.18
N MET A 120 6.61 1.73 15.04
CA MET A 120 5.64 1.79 16.13
C MET A 120 4.89 0.48 16.35
N ASP A 121 4.57 -0.29 15.30
CA ASP A 121 3.92 -1.60 15.42
C ASP A 121 4.94 -2.76 15.39
N LEU A 122 5.66 -2.93 16.49
CA LEU A 122 6.70 -3.95 16.62
C LEU A 122 6.20 -5.41 16.50
N ALA A 123 4.89 -5.62 16.61
CA ALA A 123 4.28 -6.95 16.42
C ALA A 123 4.25 -7.38 14.94
N VAL A 124 4.41 -6.46 14.00
CA VAL A 124 4.54 -6.77 12.57
C VAL A 124 6.03 -7.02 12.24
N PRO A 125 6.39 -8.20 11.72
CA PRO A 125 7.76 -8.47 11.28
C PRO A 125 8.17 -7.51 10.15
N TYR A 126 9.42 -7.04 10.16
CA TYR A 126 9.87 -5.99 9.24
C TYR A 126 9.66 -6.35 7.76
N LYS A 127 9.96 -7.60 7.37
CA LYS A 127 9.75 -8.10 5.99
C LYS A 127 8.28 -8.04 5.58
N VAL A 128 7.36 -8.26 6.52
CA VAL A 128 5.91 -8.20 6.26
C VAL A 128 5.47 -6.76 6.07
N ALA A 129 5.92 -5.83 6.92
CA ALA A 129 5.62 -4.40 6.80
C ALA A 129 6.08 -3.85 5.43
N ILE A 130 7.31 -4.15 5.01
CA ILE A 130 7.86 -3.74 3.72
C ILE A 130 7.04 -4.34 2.57
N ASN A 131 6.85 -5.66 2.57
CA ASN A 131 6.12 -6.34 1.50
C ASN A 131 4.70 -5.81 1.34
N GLU A 132 3.97 -5.59 2.44
CA GLU A 132 2.60 -5.10 2.38
C GLU A 132 2.54 -3.64 1.88
N ALA A 133 3.45 -2.76 2.31
CA ALA A 133 3.54 -1.39 1.80
C ALA A 133 3.88 -1.34 0.30
N VAL A 134 4.78 -2.21 -0.17
CA VAL A 134 5.11 -2.36 -1.59
C VAL A 134 3.91 -2.85 -2.39
N GLU A 135 3.16 -3.83 -1.87
CA GLU A 135 1.94 -4.33 -2.49
C GLU A 135 0.83 -3.27 -2.55
N LEU A 136 0.70 -2.40 -1.54
CA LEU A 136 -0.17 -1.23 -1.60
C LEU A 136 0.23 -0.30 -2.75
N ALA A 137 1.53 0.02 -2.86
CA ALA A 137 2.03 0.86 -3.94
C ALA A 137 1.83 0.24 -5.34
N LYS A 138 1.92 -1.08 -5.48
CA LYS A 138 1.59 -1.78 -6.74
C LYS A 138 0.11 -1.71 -7.08
N THR A 139 -0.75 -1.79 -6.07
CA THR A 139 -2.19 -1.91 -6.25
C THR A 139 -2.83 -0.56 -6.59
N PHE A 140 -2.35 0.52 -5.99
CA PHE A 140 -2.95 1.86 -6.09
C PHE A 140 -2.06 2.88 -6.81
N GLY A 141 -0.77 2.61 -6.96
CA GLY A 141 0.21 3.56 -7.49
C GLY A 141 0.41 3.48 -9.00
N GLY A 142 1.26 4.36 -9.51
CA GLY A 142 1.68 4.35 -10.91
C GLY A 142 2.74 3.29 -11.23
N THR A 143 3.16 3.24 -12.49
CA THR A 143 4.25 2.38 -12.95
C THR A 143 5.50 2.63 -12.12
N ASP A 144 6.15 1.56 -11.65
CA ASP A 144 7.40 1.56 -10.87
C ASP A 144 7.42 2.22 -9.48
N GLY A 145 6.37 2.91 -9.03
CA GLY A 145 6.36 3.56 -7.68
C GLY A 145 6.59 2.58 -6.52
N HIS A 146 6.21 1.32 -6.69
CA HIS A 146 6.47 0.25 -5.72
C HIS A 146 7.96 -0.07 -5.54
N LYS A 147 8.80 0.07 -6.58
CA LYS A 147 10.26 -0.12 -6.46
C LYS A 147 10.87 0.96 -5.58
N TYR A 148 10.36 2.19 -5.74
CA TYR A 148 10.76 3.33 -4.92
C TYR A 148 10.39 3.12 -3.45
N VAL A 149 9.13 2.77 -3.17
CA VAL A 149 8.66 2.46 -1.81
C VAL A 149 9.50 1.35 -1.17
N ASN A 150 9.83 0.29 -1.92
CA ASN A 150 10.68 -0.78 -1.43
C ASN A 150 12.06 -0.27 -1.00
N GLY A 151 12.75 0.47 -1.88
CA GLY A 151 14.10 0.98 -1.60
C GLY A 151 14.15 1.90 -0.38
N VAL A 152 13.18 2.80 -0.22
CA VAL A 152 13.11 3.68 0.95
C VAL A 152 12.85 2.91 2.24
N LEU A 153 11.89 1.96 2.23
CA LEU A 153 11.58 1.18 3.43
C LEU A 153 12.71 0.22 3.82
N ASP A 154 13.47 -0.31 2.87
CA ASP A 154 14.68 -1.10 3.17
C ASP A 154 15.72 -0.28 3.94
N LEU A 155 15.95 0.98 3.55
CA LEU A 155 16.85 1.89 4.26
C LEU A 155 16.33 2.23 5.66
N LEU A 156 15.02 2.41 5.82
CA LEU A 156 14.41 2.68 7.11
C LEU A 156 14.45 1.46 8.03
N ALA A 157 14.21 0.26 7.52
CA ALA A 157 14.27 -0.97 8.30
C ALA A 157 15.66 -1.23 8.87
N GLN A 158 16.73 -0.92 8.13
CA GLN A 158 18.11 -1.01 8.65
C GLN A 158 18.34 -0.14 9.90
N LYS A 159 17.63 1.00 10.00
CA LYS A 159 17.74 1.91 11.14
C LYS A 159 16.78 1.54 12.28
N LEU A 160 15.53 1.21 11.94
CA LEU A 160 14.43 1.02 12.90
C LEU A 160 14.33 -0.40 13.43
N ARG A 161 14.83 -1.40 12.68
CA ARG A 161 14.68 -2.84 12.96
C ARG A 161 16.02 -3.57 12.88
N SER A 162 17.13 -2.89 13.18
CA SER A 162 18.49 -3.44 13.10
C SER A 162 18.65 -4.76 13.88
N THR A 163 18.10 -4.83 15.10
CA THR A 163 18.12 -6.05 15.93
C THR A 163 17.38 -7.21 15.30
N GLU A 164 16.22 -6.96 14.69
CA GLU A 164 15.42 -7.99 14.01
C GLU A 164 16.11 -8.51 12.75
N ILE A 165 16.78 -7.62 12.00
CA ILE A 165 17.54 -7.97 10.80
C ILE A 165 18.76 -8.82 11.16
N GLN A 166 19.50 -8.47 12.22
CA GLN A 166 20.68 -9.22 12.66
C GLN A 166 20.35 -10.62 13.19
N ALA A 167 19.11 -10.84 13.63
CA ALA A 167 18.63 -12.13 14.12
C ALA A 167 18.02 -13.04 13.02
N SER A 168 17.88 -12.53 11.78
CA SER A 168 17.21 -13.20 10.66
C SER A 168 18.11 -14.04 9.77
#